data_AF-A0A966C5F1-F1
#
_entry.id   AF-A0A966C5F1-F1
#
_cell.length_a   1.000
_cell.length_b   1.000
_cell.length_c   1.000
_cell.angle_alpha   90.00
_cell.angle_beta   90.00
_cell.angle_gamma   90.00
#
_symmetry.space_group_name_H-M   'P 1'
#
loop_
_entity.id
_entity.type
_entity.pdbx_description
1 polymer ?
#
loop_
_entity_poly.entity_id
_entity_poly.type
_entity_poly.pdbx_seq_one_letter_code
_entity_poly.pdbx_strand_id
1 'polypeptide(L)'
;QEIPERSIVIFSAHGSPISEFEEAKNRNLTVIDATCPLVTKVHLEVKRFSRLGYDIIMIGHKGHVEPLGTLGNAAEGSKTFLVETPEEAERLIVPQDKKIAVVTQTTLSVDETEKVFTVLKRRFPAAEFSKKEDICYATTNRQEAVKKIFPCIDALFVVGSQTSSNSNRLRELGERERIPSFLVDDISMIHPDTVKSVTAIGVTSGASVPEYLFESVVAYFVSQGFLLEDAIKKSQEDVHFSLPPELIAQAREQKRGQAIVEKHEIRRGKRMRV
;
A
#
# COMPACT_ATOMS: atom_id res chain seq x y z
N GLN A 1 24.98 0.51 -2.12
CA GLN A 1 25.79 -0.31 -3.04
C GLN A 1 25.40 0.14 -4.45
N GLU A 2 26.34 0.59 -5.27
CA GLU A 2 26.01 1.11 -6.60
C GLU A 2 25.68 -0.03 -7.59
N ILE A 3 24.68 0.17 -8.43
CA ILE A 3 24.26 -0.79 -9.45
C ILE A 3 25.29 -0.80 -10.60
N PRO A 4 25.87 -1.95 -10.98
CA PRO A 4 26.84 -1.98 -12.08
C PRO A 4 26.20 -1.48 -13.39
N GLU A 5 26.96 -0.77 -14.21
CA GLU A 5 26.49 -0.31 -15.52
C GLU A 5 25.95 -1.47 -16.37
N ARG A 6 24.94 -1.20 -17.21
CA ARG A 6 24.28 -2.19 -18.08
C ARG A 6 23.60 -3.36 -17.35
N SER A 7 23.43 -3.25 -16.03
CA SER A 7 22.62 -4.19 -15.26
C SER A 7 21.12 -3.89 -15.40
N ILE A 8 20.31 -4.81 -14.88
CA ILE A 8 18.87 -4.61 -14.73
C ILE A 8 18.61 -3.93 -13.39
N VAL A 9 17.78 -2.90 -13.38
CA VAL A 9 17.23 -2.28 -12.17
C VAL A 9 15.71 -2.46 -12.17
N ILE A 10 15.16 -2.90 -11.04
CA ILE A 10 13.72 -3.05 -10.84
C ILE A 10 13.28 -2.02 -9.81
N PHE A 11 12.41 -1.10 -10.21
CA PHE A 11 11.80 -0.15 -9.29
C PHE A 11 10.66 -0.82 -8.50
N SER A 12 10.58 -0.51 -7.21
CA SER A 12 9.65 -1.20 -6.31
C SER A 12 8.18 -0.81 -6.55
N ALA A 13 7.25 -1.61 -6.02
CA ALA A 13 5.82 -1.34 -6.11
C ALA A 13 5.37 0.01 -5.51
N HIS A 14 6.17 0.60 -4.63
CA HIS A 14 5.89 1.88 -3.98
C HIS A 14 6.14 3.10 -4.87
N GLY A 15 6.70 2.89 -6.07
CA GLY A 15 7.07 3.99 -6.96
C GLY A 15 8.37 4.68 -6.58
N SER A 16 8.94 5.39 -7.56
CA SER A 16 10.16 6.18 -7.40
C SER A 16 10.03 7.59 -8.01
N PRO A 17 10.83 8.57 -7.55
CA PRO A 17 10.93 9.89 -8.16
C PRO A 17 11.40 9.82 -9.62
N ILE A 18 10.98 10.77 -10.45
CA ILE A 18 11.34 10.78 -11.88
C ILE A 18 12.86 10.87 -12.09
N SER A 19 13.57 11.53 -11.17
CA SER A 19 15.03 11.66 -11.19
C SER A 19 15.76 10.33 -11.09
N GLU A 20 15.21 9.34 -10.38
CA GLU A 20 15.83 8.00 -10.28
C GLU A 20 15.72 7.24 -11.61
N PHE A 21 14.60 7.39 -12.32
CA PHE A 21 14.44 6.82 -13.67
C PHE A 21 15.40 7.48 -14.67
N GLU A 22 15.60 8.79 -14.57
CA GLU A 22 16.57 9.54 -15.38
C GLU A 22 18.00 9.11 -15.08
N GLU A 23 18.36 8.93 -13.80
CA GLU A 23 19.67 8.42 -13.39
C GLU A 23 19.92 7.02 -13.96
N ALA A 24 18.94 6.11 -13.82
CA ALA A 24 19.05 4.75 -14.35
C ALA A 24 19.26 4.75 -15.87
N LYS A 25 18.54 5.62 -16.60
CA LYS A 25 18.72 5.81 -18.04
C LYS A 25 20.10 6.34 -18.39
N ASN A 26 20.59 7.35 -17.65
CA ASN A 26 21.92 7.94 -17.86
C ASN A 26 23.05 6.94 -17.62
N ARG A 27 22.82 5.94 -16.75
CA ARG A 27 23.75 4.84 -16.45
C ARG A 27 23.62 3.64 -17.39
N ASN A 28 22.84 3.76 -18.47
CA ASN A 28 22.54 2.68 -19.42
C ASN A 28 22.00 1.40 -18.74
N LEU A 29 21.21 1.55 -17.68
CA LEU A 29 20.56 0.41 -17.01
C LEU A 29 19.31 -0.02 -17.79
N THR A 30 19.02 -1.31 -17.75
CA THR A 30 17.73 -1.83 -18.21
C THR A 30 16.72 -1.65 -17.08
N VAL A 31 15.78 -0.74 -17.27
CA VAL A 31 14.77 -0.39 -16.26
C VAL A 31 13.55 -1.30 -16.40
N ILE A 32 13.13 -1.90 -15.29
CA ILE A 32 11.83 -2.58 -15.15
C ILE A 32 11.04 -1.83 -14.08
N ASP A 33 9.93 -1.20 -14.46
CA ASP A 33 9.07 -0.50 -13.51
C ASP A 33 8.01 -1.45 -12.94
N ALA A 34 8.20 -1.90 -11.69
CA ALA A 34 7.21 -2.72 -11.00
C ALA A 34 6.30 -1.89 -10.07
N THR A 35 6.23 -0.57 -10.26
CA THR A 35 5.31 0.32 -9.52
C THR A 35 3.88 -0.20 -9.63
N CYS A 36 3.17 -0.25 -8.51
CA CYS A 36 1.77 -0.63 -8.49
C CYS A 36 0.96 0.35 -9.37
N PRO A 37 0.10 -0.11 -10.31
CA PRO A 37 -0.66 0.80 -11.17
C PRO A 37 -1.55 1.80 -10.41
N LEU A 38 -1.95 1.48 -9.17
CA LEU A 38 -2.68 2.39 -8.31
C LEU A 38 -1.79 3.51 -7.73
N VAL A 39 -0.51 3.24 -7.49
CA VAL A 39 0.48 4.27 -7.15
C VAL A 39 0.80 5.11 -8.38
N THR A 40 0.95 4.49 -9.56
CA THR A 40 1.14 5.20 -10.83
C THR A 40 0.01 6.19 -11.12
N LYS A 41 -1.25 5.83 -10.79
CA LYS A 41 -2.39 6.76 -10.87
C LYS A 41 -2.12 8.04 -10.08
N VAL A 42 -1.69 7.92 -8.81
CA VAL A 42 -1.38 9.08 -7.96
C VAL A 42 -0.20 9.88 -8.51
N HIS A 43 0.86 9.23 -9.01
CA HIS A 43 1.98 9.90 -9.68
C HIS A 43 1.50 10.75 -10.86
N LEU A 44 0.60 10.22 -11.69
CA LEU A 44 0.06 10.92 -12.85
C LEU A 44 -0.84 12.10 -12.45
N GLU A 45 -1.59 11.97 -11.35
CA GLU A 45 -2.39 13.07 -10.79
C GLU A 45 -1.50 14.20 -10.28
N VAL A 46 -0.47 13.89 -9.47
CA VAL A 46 0.52 14.86 -9.00
C VAL A 46 1.18 15.58 -10.18
N LYS A 47 1.61 14.83 -11.19
CA LYS A 47 2.24 15.39 -12.39
C LYS A 47 1.27 16.27 -13.20
N ARG A 48 -0.01 15.91 -13.25
CA ARG A 48 -1.04 16.69 -13.96
C ARG A 48 -1.34 17.98 -13.23
N PHE A 49 -1.61 17.93 -11.92
CA PHE A 49 -1.93 19.11 -11.13
C PHE A 49 -0.77 20.10 -11.11
N SER A 50 0.46 19.62 -10.88
CA SER A 50 1.65 20.48 -10.89
C SER A 50 1.87 21.16 -12.24
N ARG A 51 1.65 20.46 -13.37
CA ARG A 51 1.67 21.09 -14.72
C ARG A 51 0.60 22.15 -14.94
N LEU A 52 -0.51 22.08 -14.20
CA LEU A 52 -1.57 23.10 -14.22
C LEU A 52 -1.28 24.25 -13.24
N GLY A 53 -0.09 24.28 -12.62
CA GLY A 53 0.34 25.32 -11.70
C GLY A 53 -0.20 25.16 -10.27
N TYR A 54 -0.63 23.96 -9.89
CA TYR A 54 -1.07 23.67 -8.53
C TYR A 54 0.11 23.34 -7.62
N ASP A 55 0.09 23.86 -6.39
CA ASP A 55 0.88 23.30 -5.30
C ASP A 55 0.19 22.03 -4.77
N ILE A 56 0.97 21.05 -4.33
CA ILE A 56 0.49 19.71 -3.98
C ILE A 56 0.62 19.48 -2.48
N ILE A 57 -0.48 19.13 -1.82
CA ILE A 57 -0.47 18.60 -0.46
C ILE A 57 -0.70 17.09 -0.56
N MET A 58 0.22 16.31 -0.03
CA MET A 58 0.05 14.87 0.11
C MET A 58 -0.24 14.53 1.57
N ILE A 59 -1.31 13.77 1.79
CA ILE A 59 -1.54 13.09 3.07
C ILE A 59 -0.75 11.78 3.04
N GLY A 60 0.17 11.58 3.97
CA GLY A 60 1.05 10.41 3.97
C GLY A 60 2.02 10.37 5.15
N HIS A 61 2.66 9.22 5.35
CA HIS A 61 3.63 9.03 6.43
C HIS A 61 5.00 9.61 6.08
N LYS A 62 5.56 10.40 6.97
CA LYS A 62 6.94 10.92 6.81
C LYS A 62 7.93 9.76 6.83
N GLY A 63 8.91 9.80 5.93
CA GLY A 63 9.95 8.76 5.81
C GLY A 63 9.51 7.49 5.08
N HIS A 64 8.23 7.37 4.68
CA HIS A 64 7.80 6.28 3.80
C HIS A 64 8.23 6.55 2.35
N VAL A 65 8.63 5.49 1.63
CA VAL A 65 9.17 5.61 0.26
C VAL A 65 8.12 6.05 -0.76
N GLU A 66 6.87 5.66 -0.59
CA GLU A 66 5.78 5.99 -1.54
C GLU A 66 5.48 7.50 -1.62
N PRO A 67 5.33 8.26 -0.50
CA PRO A 67 5.26 9.72 -0.57
C PRO A 67 6.45 10.38 -1.26
N LEU A 68 7.67 9.89 -1.02
CA LEU A 68 8.87 10.41 -1.67
C LEU A 68 8.80 10.23 -3.19
N GLY A 69 8.46 9.01 -3.64
CA GLY A 69 8.25 8.70 -5.05
C GLY A 69 7.15 9.55 -5.68
N THR A 70 6.02 9.66 -5.00
CA THR A 70 4.83 10.39 -5.46
C THR A 70 5.11 11.88 -5.63
N LEU A 71 5.63 12.54 -4.59
CA LEU A 71 5.94 13.97 -4.64
C LEU A 71 7.10 14.28 -5.59
N GLY A 72 8.03 13.33 -5.76
CA GLY A 72 9.13 13.41 -6.74
C GLY A 72 8.68 13.36 -8.21
N ASN A 73 7.38 13.22 -8.49
CA ASN A 73 6.79 13.30 -9.82
C ASN A 73 6.13 14.67 -10.12
N ALA A 74 6.15 15.61 -9.17
CA ALA A 74 5.66 16.97 -9.38
C ALA A 74 6.52 17.71 -10.42
N ALA A 75 5.88 18.48 -11.29
CA ALA A 75 6.57 19.34 -12.24
C ALA A 75 7.28 20.51 -11.53
N GLU A 76 8.38 20.98 -12.13
CA GLU A 76 9.14 22.13 -11.64
C GLU A 76 8.24 23.36 -11.41
N GLY A 77 8.59 24.14 -10.39
CA GLY A 77 7.87 25.36 -10.02
C GLY A 77 6.63 25.12 -9.14
N SER A 78 6.18 23.88 -8.92
CA SER A 78 5.15 23.55 -7.94
C SER A 78 5.78 23.20 -6.59
N LYS A 79 5.21 23.68 -5.49
CA LYS A 79 5.62 23.28 -4.14
C LYS A 79 4.87 22.02 -3.74
N THR A 80 5.55 21.15 -2.99
CA THR A 80 4.98 19.93 -2.43
C THR A 80 5.03 20.00 -0.90
N PHE A 81 3.98 19.50 -0.26
CA PHE A 81 3.84 19.45 1.19
C PHE A 81 3.41 18.05 1.59
N LEU A 82 3.99 17.52 2.67
CA LEU A 82 3.61 16.24 3.24
C LEU A 82 3.02 16.48 4.63
N VAL A 83 1.83 15.93 4.87
CA VAL A 83 1.08 16.08 6.12
C VAL A 83 0.64 14.71 6.59
N GLU A 84 0.87 14.41 7.87
CA GLU A 84 0.53 13.10 8.44
C GLU A 84 -0.69 13.17 9.37
N THR A 85 -0.86 14.25 10.14
CA THR A 85 -1.90 14.35 11.18
C THR A 85 -2.81 15.56 11.02
N PRO A 86 -4.01 15.56 11.64
CA PRO A 86 -4.89 16.74 11.65
C PRO A 86 -4.19 17.98 12.22
N GLU A 87 -3.39 17.84 13.26
CA GLU A 87 -2.67 18.95 13.90
C GLU A 87 -1.59 19.55 12.98
N GLU A 88 -0.93 18.71 12.20
CA GLU A 88 -0.03 19.17 11.14
C GLU A 88 -0.81 19.87 10.03
N ALA A 89 -1.95 19.31 9.63
CA ALA A 89 -2.86 19.93 8.67
C ALA A 89 -3.36 21.28 9.16
N GLU A 90 -3.55 21.48 10.47
CA GLU A 90 -3.95 22.75 11.07
C GLU A 90 -2.85 23.81 11.05
N ARG A 91 -1.60 23.39 11.17
CA ARG A 91 -0.43 24.29 11.19
C ARG A 91 0.19 24.50 9.82
N LEU A 92 -0.23 23.76 8.80
CA LEU A 92 0.33 23.84 7.46
C LEU A 92 0.22 25.26 6.89
N ILE A 93 1.33 25.80 6.38
CA ILE A 93 1.36 27.10 5.72
C ILE A 93 1.63 26.85 4.24
N VAL A 94 0.62 27.07 3.41
CA VAL A 94 0.72 27.00 1.95
C VAL A 94 0.50 28.41 1.39
N PRO A 95 1.42 28.93 0.57
CA PRO A 95 1.20 30.17 -0.17
C PRO A 95 -0.14 30.12 -0.93
N GLN A 96 -0.96 31.16 -0.77
CA GLN A 96 -2.30 31.22 -1.38
C GLN A 96 -2.28 31.90 -2.77
N ASP A 97 -1.11 32.04 -3.37
CA ASP A 97 -0.92 32.60 -4.72
C ASP A 97 -1.23 31.57 -5.83
N LYS A 98 -1.28 30.29 -5.48
CA LYS A 98 -1.56 29.19 -6.40
C LYS A 98 -2.75 28.35 -5.96
N LYS A 99 -3.30 27.60 -6.91
CA LYS A 99 -4.29 26.57 -6.63
C LYS A 99 -3.63 25.41 -5.87
N ILE A 100 -4.41 24.70 -5.07
CA ILE A 100 -3.91 23.60 -4.23
C ILE A 100 -4.61 22.31 -4.69
N ALA A 101 -3.84 21.24 -4.84
CA ALA A 101 -4.36 19.89 -5.02
C ALA A 101 -3.97 19.02 -3.83
N VAL A 102 -4.89 18.17 -3.37
CA VAL A 102 -4.67 17.24 -2.26
C VAL A 102 -4.77 15.81 -2.77
N VAL A 103 -3.71 15.02 -2.52
CA VAL A 103 -3.61 13.59 -2.85
C VAL A 103 -3.28 12.78 -1.59
N THR A 104 -3.43 11.46 -1.62
CA THR A 104 -3.07 10.61 -0.47
C THR A 104 -2.16 9.45 -0.83
N GLN A 105 -1.39 8.97 0.15
CA GLN A 105 -0.72 7.67 0.09
C GLN A 105 -1.77 6.55 0.03
N THR A 106 -1.45 5.46 -0.69
CA THR A 106 -2.39 4.38 -1.02
C THR A 106 -2.67 3.42 0.13
N THR A 107 -1.82 3.41 1.16
CA THR A 107 -1.79 2.42 2.25
C THR A 107 -2.22 2.97 3.61
N LEU A 108 -2.82 4.16 3.65
CA LEU A 108 -3.21 4.82 4.90
C LEU A 108 -4.43 4.19 5.58
N SER A 109 -4.60 4.52 6.87
CA SER A 109 -5.85 4.24 7.58
C SER A 109 -6.96 5.13 7.01
N VAL A 110 -8.07 4.53 6.59
CA VAL A 110 -9.20 5.25 6.00
C VAL A 110 -9.74 6.30 6.99
N ASP A 111 -9.97 5.91 8.23
CA ASP A 111 -10.55 6.78 9.26
C ASP A 111 -9.63 7.94 9.65
N GLU A 112 -8.31 7.69 9.80
CA GLU A 112 -7.37 8.75 10.15
C GLU A 112 -7.18 9.74 9.00
N THR A 113 -7.16 9.23 7.77
CA THR A 113 -7.08 10.08 6.57
C THR A 113 -8.28 11.00 6.48
N GLU A 114 -9.49 10.54 6.80
CA GLU A 114 -10.70 11.38 6.79
C GLU A 114 -10.62 12.53 7.79
N LYS A 115 -9.97 12.35 8.95
CA LYS A 115 -9.74 13.42 9.93
C LYS A 115 -8.83 14.52 9.35
N VAL A 116 -7.72 14.12 8.72
CA VAL A 116 -6.79 15.06 8.05
C VAL A 116 -7.51 15.77 6.90
N PHE A 117 -8.26 15.02 6.10
CA PHE A 117 -9.02 15.51 4.97
C PHE A 117 -10.08 16.56 5.39
N THR A 118 -10.76 16.32 6.50
CA THR A 118 -11.73 17.27 7.08
C THR A 118 -11.07 18.59 7.45
N VAL A 119 -9.89 18.56 8.07
CA VAL A 119 -9.11 19.77 8.38
C VAL A 119 -8.70 20.49 7.10
N LEU A 120 -8.13 19.78 6.13
CA LEU A 120 -7.67 20.38 4.88
C LEU A 120 -8.82 21.00 4.07
N LYS A 121 -9.99 20.36 4.03
CA LYS A 121 -11.19 20.94 3.39
C LYS A 121 -11.64 22.24 4.04
N ARG A 122 -11.59 22.29 5.37
CA ARG A 122 -11.96 23.50 6.13
C ARG A 122 -10.96 24.63 5.91
N ARG A 123 -9.67 24.31 5.86
CA ARG A 123 -8.59 25.31 5.71
C ARG A 123 -8.39 25.78 4.27
N PHE A 124 -8.56 24.88 3.30
CA PHE A 124 -8.37 25.13 1.88
C PHE A 124 -9.64 24.76 1.11
N PRO A 125 -10.76 25.50 1.27
CA PRO A 125 -12.05 25.16 0.68
C PRO A 125 -12.06 25.18 -0.85
N ALA A 126 -11.12 25.89 -1.48
CA ALA A 126 -10.93 25.94 -2.93
C ALA A 126 -9.92 24.91 -3.47
N ALA A 127 -9.37 24.04 -2.60
CA ALA A 127 -8.45 23.00 -3.04
C ALA A 127 -9.18 21.91 -3.82
N GLU A 128 -8.51 21.39 -4.85
CA GLU A 128 -8.95 20.20 -5.58
C GLU A 128 -8.53 18.97 -4.79
N PHE A 129 -9.48 18.17 -4.37
CA PHE A 129 -9.18 16.89 -3.74
C PHE A 129 -9.24 15.81 -4.80
N SER A 130 -8.24 14.94 -4.86
CA SER A 130 -8.34 13.73 -5.66
C SER A 130 -9.65 13.00 -5.30
N LYS A 131 -10.30 12.43 -6.32
CA LYS A 131 -11.62 11.84 -6.14
C LYS A 131 -11.50 10.62 -5.23
N LYS A 132 -11.87 10.75 -3.95
CA LYS A 132 -12.21 9.75 -2.91
C LYS A 132 -11.37 8.45 -2.74
N GLU A 133 -10.41 8.11 -3.60
CA GLU A 133 -9.89 6.74 -3.71
C GLU A 133 -8.42 6.71 -4.14
N ASP A 134 -7.57 7.50 -3.48
CA ASP A 134 -6.13 7.27 -3.55
C ASP A 134 -5.72 6.15 -2.60
N ILE A 135 -6.41 5.99 -1.45
CA ILE A 135 -6.34 4.75 -0.67
C ILE A 135 -6.85 3.60 -1.54
N CYS A 136 -6.01 2.59 -1.75
CA CYS A 136 -6.33 1.53 -2.69
C CYS A 136 -7.41 0.58 -2.14
N TYR A 137 -8.15 -0.05 -3.06
CA TYR A 137 -9.19 -1.02 -2.70
C TYR A 137 -8.67 -2.11 -1.76
N ALA A 138 -7.45 -2.59 -1.98
CA ALA A 138 -6.85 -3.67 -1.20
C ALA A 138 -6.64 -3.27 0.28
N THR A 139 -6.30 -2.00 0.53
CA THR A 139 -6.15 -1.43 1.87
C THR A 139 -7.53 -1.25 2.51
N THR A 140 -8.49 -0.65 1.81
CA THR A 140 -9.85 -0.44 2.31
C THR A 140 -10.53 -1.77 2.66
N ASN A 141 -10.53 -2.74 1.76
CA ASN A 141 -11.16 -4.04 1.96
C ASN A 141 -10.58 -4.78 3.17
N ARG A 142 -9.26 -4.75 3.36
CA ARG A 142 -8.60 -5.40 4.50
C ARG A 142 -8.96 -4.73 5.82
N GLN A 143 -8.99 -3.40 5.86
CA GLN A 143 -9.40 -2.66 7.06
C GLN A 143 -10.87 -2.95 7.40
N GLU A 144 -11.76 -2.96 6.42
CA GLU A 144 -13.17 -3.31 6.61
C GLU A 144 -13.36 -4.77 7.06
N ALA A 145 -12.61 -5.71 6.49
CA ALA A 145 -12.66 -7.11 6.89
C ALA A 145 -12.20 -7.27 8.34
N VAL A 146 -11.06 -6.68 8.72
CA VAL A 146 -10.57 -6.77 10.09
C VAL A 146 -11.54 -6.13 11.10
N LYS A 147 -12.18 -5.01 10.75
CA LYS A 147 -13.22 -4.39 11.60
C LYS A 147 -14.41 -5.31 11.89
N LYS A 148 -14.80 -6.16 10.93
CA LYS A 148 -15.94 -7.07 11.07
C LYS A 148 -15.69 -8.22 12.05
N ILE A 149 -14.43 -8.62 12.28
CA ILE A 149 -14.11 -9.71 13.21
C ILE A 149 -13.90 -9.23 14.65
N PHE A 150 -13.71 -7.93 14.88
CA PHE A 150 -13.46 -7.37 16.23
C PHE A 150 -14.46 -7.78 17.31
N PRO A 151 -15.79 -7.84 17.06
CA PRO A 151 -16.75 -8.25 18.09
C PRO A 151 -16.62 -9.73 18.52
N CYS A 152 -15.84 -10.53 17.78
CA CYS A 152 -15.76 -11.97 17.93
C CYS A 152 -14.37 -12.45 18.38
N ILE A 153 -13.43 -11.56 18.70
CA ILE A 153 -12.05 -11.92 19.02
C ILE A 153 -11.56 -11.22 20.28
N ASP A 154 -10.67 -11.90 21.01
CA ASP A 154 -9.99 -11.36 22.19
C ASP A 154 -8.61 -10.80 21.86
N ALA A 155 -8.00 -11.25 20.74
CA ALA A 155 -6.73 -10.78 20.25
C ALA A 155 -6.67 -10.83 18.71
N LEU A 156 -5.91 -9.90 18.13
CA LEU A 156 -5.65 -9.82 16.69
C LEU A 156 -4.17 -10.10 16.40
N PHE A 157 -3.90 -11.02 15.48
CA PHE A 157 -2.58 -11.24 14.90
C PHE A 157 -2.59 -10.81 13.44
N VAL A 158 -1.77 -9.82 13.13
CA VAL A 158 -1.53 -9.33 11.77
C VAL A 158 -0.21 -9.91 11.31
N VAL A 159 -0.26 -10.79 10.31
CA VAL A 159 0.94 -11.29 9.67
C VAL A 159 1.51 -10.19 8.77
N GLY A 160 2.79 -9.88 8.92
CA GLY A 160 3.53 -8.95 8.07
C GLY A 160 4.63 -8.18 8.79
N SER A 161 5.44 -7.48 8.00
CA SER A 161 6.62 -6.76 8.49
C SER A 161 6.32 -5.43 9.15
N GLN A 162 7.15 -5.09 10.14
CA GLN A 162 7.20 -3.77 10.80
C GLN A 162 7.36 -2.61 9.82
N THR A 163 7.98 -2.85 8.66
CA THR A 163 8.16 -1.82 7.62
C THR A 163 6.95 -1.65 6.70
N SER A 164 5.95 -2.54 6.78
CA SER A 164 4.76 -2.47 5.93
C SER A 164 3.73 -1.50 6.51
N SER A 165 3.50 -0.37 5.82
CA SER A 165 2.49 0.62 6.24
C SER A 165 1.10 -0.01 6.39
N ASN A 166 0.66 -0.79 5.39
CA ASN A 166 -0.64 -1.45 5.41
C ASN A 166 -0.78 -2.44 6.59
N SER A 167 0.23 -3.27 6.88
CA SER A 167 0.16 -4.20 8.02
C SER A 167 0.06 -3.45 9.35
N ASN A 168 0.83 -2.38 9.52
CA ASN A 168 0.74 -1.53 10.71
C ASN A 168 -0.65 -0.88 10.84
N ARG A 169 -1.27 -0.43 9.74
CA ARG A 169 -2.63 0.11 9.79
C ARG A 169 -3.64 -0.92 10.31
N LEU A 170 -3.52 -2.19 9.91
CA LEU A 170 -4.40 -3.27 10.41
C LEU A 170 -4.19 -3.52 11.91
N ARG A 171 -2.94 -3.53 12.38
CA ARG A 171 -2.61 -3.70 13.81
C ARG A 171 -3.19 -2.56 14.65
N GLU A 172 -2.95 -1.32 14.21
CA GLU A 172 -3.40 -0.12 14.92
C GLU A 172 -4.93 0.02 14.95
N LEU A 173 -5.64 -0.53 13.97
CA LEU A 173 -7.09 -0.59 14.01
C LEU A 173 -7.58 -1.43 15.19
N GLY A 174 -6.96 -2.58 15.46
CA GLY A 174 -7.32 -3.40 16.61
C GLY A 174 -6.96 -2.72 17.93
N GLU A 175 -5.79 -2.07 18.02
CA GLU A 175 -5.40 -1.30 19.22
C GLU A 175 -6.41 -0.19 19.55
N ARG A 176 -6.93 0.50 18.53
CA ARG A 176 -7.95 1.55 18.70
C ARG A 176 -9.27 1.00 19.24
N GLU A 177 -9.64 -0.21 18.85
CA GLU A 177 -10.80 -0.93 19.37
C GLU A 177 -10.51 -1.62 20.71
N ARG A 178 -9.35 -1.34 21.33
CA ARG A 178 -8.88 -1.90 22.61
C ARG A 178 -8.70 -3.43 22.57
N ILE A 179 -8.45 -3.98 21.38
CA ILE A 179 -8.12 -5.39 21.18
C ILE A 179 -6.59 -5.52 21.18
N PRO A 180 -6.00 -6.37 22.06
CA PRO A 180 -4.59 -6.74 21.98
C PRO A 180 -4.21 -7.17 20.56
N SER A 181 -3.34 -6.39 19.91
CA SER A 181 -3.04 -6.53 18.49
C SER A 181 -1.54 -6.66 18.26
N PHE A 182 -1.15 -7.73 17.58
CA PHE A 182 0.24 -8.14 17.39
C PHE A 182 0.59 -8.12 15.91
N LEU A 183 1.72 -7.53 15.56
CA LEU A 183 2.31 -7.63 14.22
C LEU A 183 3.42 -8.67 14.27
N VAL A 184 3.29 -9.72 13.46
CA VAL A 184 4.19 -10.88 13.48
C VAL A 184 4.69 -11.18 12.07
N ASP A 185 6.00 -11.31 11.89
CA ASP A 185 6.57 -11.75 10.61
C ASP A 185 6.36 -13.26 10.39
N ASP A 186 6.46 -14.03 11.47
CA ASP A 186 6.29 -15.47 11.49
C ASP A 186 5.93 -15.98 12.90
N ILE A 187 5.76 -17.31 13.01
CA ILE A 187 5.33 -17.99 14.24
C ILE A 187 6.30 -17.81 15.42
N SER A 188 7.58 -17.50 15.19
CA SER A 188 8.58 -17.33 16.26
C SER A 188 8.35 -16.08 17.09
N MET A 189 7.59 -15.12 16.56
CA MET A 189 7.22 -13.88 17.26
C MET A 189 5.99 -14.06 18.16
N ILE A 190 5.34 -15.22 18.12
CA ILE A 190 4.14 -15.48 18.91
C ILE A 190 4.54 -15.99 20.29
N HIS A 191 4.32 -15.18 21.32
CA HIS A 191 4.60 -15.57 22.69
C HIS A 191 3.52 -16.55 23.20
N PRO A 192 3.88 -17.72 23.78
CA PRO A 192 2.90 -18.71 24.23
C PRO A 192 1.90 -18.16 25.25
N ASP A 193 2.32 -17.23 26.11
CA ASP A 193 1.43 -16.66 27.13
C ASP A 193 0.32 -15.78 26.53
N THR A 194 0.52 -15.23 25.33
CA THR A 194 -0.51 -14.47 24.60
C THR A 194 -1.71 -15.34 24.23
N VAL A 195 -1.50 -16.66 24.16
CA VAL A 195 -2.48 -17.66 23.70
C VAL A 195 -3.25 -18.26 24.89
N LYS A 196 -2.69 -18.25 26.09
CA LYS A 196 -3.26 -18.93 27.27
C LYS A 196 -4.54 -18.28 27.82
N SER A 197 -4.72 -16.99 27.61
CA SER A 197 -5.81 -16.19 28.20
C SER A 197 -6.90 -15.78 27.20
N VAL A 198 -6.80 -16.20 25.94
CA VAL A 198 -7.71 -15.80 24.86
C VAL A 198 -8.56 -17.00 24.42
N THR A 199 -9.84 -16.75 24.17
CA THR A 199 -10.79 -17.77 23.71
C THR A 199 -11.03 -17.69 22.20
N ALA A 200 -10.88 -16.51 21.62
CA ALA A 200 -11.00 -16.28 20.18
C ALA A 200 -9.87 -15.39 19.66
N ILE A 201 -9.29 -15.80 18.53
CA ILE A 201 -8.17 -15.10 17.90
C ILE A 201 -8.54 -14.74 16.47
N GLY A 202 -8.35 -13.46 16.11
CA GLY A 202 -8.40 -13.01 14.74
C GLY A 202 -7.03 -13.11 14.09
N VAL A 203 -6.94 -13.70 12.91
CA VAL A 203 -5.72 -13.71 12.10
C VAL A 203 -6.00 -13.03 10.76
N THR A 204 -5.13 -12.07 10.40
CA THR A 204 -5.19 -11.35 9.12
C THR A 204 -3.78 -11.15 8.58
N SER A 205 -3.63 -10.62 7.37
CA SER A 205 -2.32 -10.35 6.79
C SER A 205 -2.27 -9.06 5.98
N GLY A 206 -1.08 -8.45 5.94
CA GLY A 206 -0.79 -7.35 5.05
C GLY A 206 -0.86 -7.73 3.56
N ALA A 207 -1.02 -6.74 2.69
CA ALA A 207 -1.10 -6.96 1.23
C ALA A 207 0.18 -7.57 0.62
N SER A 208 1.33 -7.40 1.27
CA SER A 208 2.64 -7.86 0.79
C SER A 208 3.05 -9.25 1.32
N VAL A 209 2.17 -9.92 2.06
CA VAL A 209 2.52 -11.17 2.76
C VAL A 209 2.27 -12.39 1.87
N PRO A 210 3.28 -13.25 1.67
CA PRO A 210 3.08 -14.55 1.04
C PRO A 210 2.06 -15.42 1.77
N GLU A 211 1.19 -16.10 1.01
CA GLU A 211 0.10 -16.92 1.56
C GLU A 211 0.60 -18.00 2.53
N TYR A 212 1.74 -18.64 2.25
CA TYR A 212 2.30 -19.67 3.14
C TYR A 212 2.69 -19.14 4.54
N LEU A 213 3.06 -17.86 4.67
CA LEU A 213 3.35 -17.27 5.99
C LEU A 213 2.07 -17.12 6.79
N PHE A 214 0.99 -16.66 6.15
CA PHE A 214 -0.33 -16.59 6.76
C PHE A 214 -0.82 -17.97 7.17
N GLU A 215 -0.75 -18.95 6.27
CA GLU A 215 -1.14 -20.35 6.55
C GLU A 215 -0.34 -20.95 7.70
N SER A 216 0.96 -20.66 7.80
CA SER A 216 1.79 -21.19 8.90
C SER A 216 1.39 -20.64 10.27
N VAL A 217 1.00 -19.35 10.35
CA VAL A 217 0.47 -18.74 11.58
C VAL A 217 -0.89 -19.33 11.94
N VAL A 218 -1.78 -19.52 10.97
CA VAL A 218 -3.08 -20.19 11.21
C VAL A 218 -2.87 -21.62 11.70
N ALA A 219 -1.98 -22.39 11.04
CA ALA A 219 -1.66 -23.76 11.42
C ALA A 219 -1.06 -23.84 12.83
N TYR A 220 -0.25 -22.85 13.23
CA TYR A 220 0.25 -22.74 14.59
C TYR A 220 -0.90 -22.64 15.60
N PHE A 221 -1.87 -21.74 15.41
CA PHE A 221 -2.99 -21.63 16.35
C PHE A 221 -3.87 -22.88 16.37
N VAL A 222 -4.11 -23.52 15.23
CA VAL A 222 -4.81 -24.82 15.20
C VAL A 222 -4.05 -25.87 16.01
N SER A 223 -2.72 -25.91 15.93
CA SER A 223 -1.89 -26.82 16.75
C SER A 223 -1.96 -26.53 18.25
N GLN A 224 -2.32 -25.30 18.64
CA GLN A 224 -2.55 -24.91 20.04
C GLN A 224 -3.98 -25.23 20.53
N GLY A 225 -4.83 -25.82 19.68
CA GLY A 225 -6.17 -26.28 20.04
C GLY A 225 -7.31 -25.34 19.63
N PHE A 226 -7.04 -24.27 18.87
CA PHE A 226 -8.08 -23.42 18.31
C PHE A 226 -8.80 -24.11 17.15
N LEU A 227 -10.11 -23.89 17.05
CA LEU A 227 -10.90 -24.30 15.89
C LEU A 227 -10.81 -23.22 14.81
N LEU A 228 -10.62 -23.64 13.56
CA LEU A 228 -10.61 -22.73 12.43
C LEU A 228 -12.05 -22.40 12.01
N GLU A 229 -12.40 -21.12 12.08
CA GLU A 229 -13.65 -20.59 11.53
C GLU A 229 -13.34 -19.52 10.49
N ASP A 230 -13.93 -19.65 9.29
CA ASP A 230 -13.88 -18.61 8.26
C ASP A 230 -14.84 -17.48 8.66
N ALA A 231 -14.34 -16.55 9.47
CA ALA A 231 -15.14 -15.47 10.04
C ALA A 231 -15.77 -14.54 8.98
N ILE A 232 -15.15 -14.42 7.79
CA ILE A 232 -15.62 -13.52 6.73
C ILE A 232 -15.48 -14.20 5.35
N LYS A 233 -16.58 -14.22 4.59
CA LYS A 233 -16.52 -14.53 3.16
C LYS A 233 -15.61 -13.51 2.46
N LYS A 234 -14.53 -13.98 1.83
CA LYS A 234 -13.62 -13.15 1.01
C LYS A 234 -14.46 -12.20 0.15
N SER A 235 -14.25 -10.89 0.33
CA SER A 235 -14.73 -9.90 -0.66
C SER A 235 -14.14 -10.30 -2.01
N GLN A 236 -14.98 -10.37 -3.06
CA GLN A 236 -14.47 -10.68 -4.39
C GLN A 236 -13.59 -9.52 -4.88
N GLU A 237 -12.29 -9.74 -4.92
CA GLU A 237 -11.30 -8.84 -5.52
C GLU A 237 -10.96 -9.38 -6.92
N ASP A 238 -11.66 -8.92 -7.95
CA ASP A 238 -11.47 -9.36 -9.36
C ASP A 238 -10.54 -8.41 -10.15
N VAL A 239 -9.54 -7.83 -9.46
CA VAL A 239 -8.60 -6.88 -10.06
C VAL A 239 -7.28 -7.57 -10.40
N HIS A 240 -6.86 -7.45 -11.66
CA HIS A 240 -5.63 -8.05 -12.16
C HIS A 240 -4.78 -7.03 -12.92
N PHE A 241 -3.51 -6.89 -12.51
CA PHE A 241 -2.53 -6.06 -13.19
C PHE A 241 -1.63 -6.90 -14.11
N SER A 242 -1.26 -6.36 -15.28
CA SER A 242 -0.27 -7.02 -16.14
C SER A 242 1.14 -6.90 -15.55
N LEU A 243 2.03 -7.79 -15.97
CA LEU A 243 3.47 -7.58 -15.80
C LEU A 243 3.94 -6.32 -16.53
N PRO A 244 5.08 -5.75 -16.11
CA PRO A 244 5.71 -4.62 -16.80
C PRO A 244 5.93 -4.94 -18.30
N PRO A 245 5.63 -4.01 -19.22
CA PRO A 245 5.79 -4.23 -20.67
C PRO A 245 7.21 -4.66 -21.05
N GLU A 246 8.22 -4.13 -20.38
CA GLU A 246 9.63 -4.44 -20.58
C GLU A 246 9.91 -5.91 -20.27
N LEU A 247 9.32 -6.42 -19.19
CA LEU A 247 9.43 -7.83 -18.80
C LEU A 247 8.70 -8.74 -19.79
N ILE A 248 7.53 -8.34 -20.28
CA ILE A 248 6.79 -9.09 -21.31
C ILE A 248 7.60 -9.16 -22.61
N ALA A 249 8.19 -8.04 -23.04
CA ALA A 249 9.03 -7.98 -24.24
C ALA A 249 10.24 -8.93 -24.13
N GLN A 250 10.99 -8.84 -23.03
CA GLN A 250 12.13 -9.73 -22.78
C GLN A 250 11.72 -11.21 -22.67
N ALA A 251 10.59 -11.49 -22.01
CA ALA A 251 10.12 -12.85 -21.84
C ALA A 251 9.66 -13.48 -23.18
N ARG A 252 9.16 -12.68 -24.13
CA ARG A 252 8.83 -13.15 -25.50
C ARG A 252 10.06 -13.49 -26.33
N GLU A 253 11.18 -12.82 -26.08
CA GLU A 253 12.45 -13.12 -26.74
C GLU A 253 13.11 -14.42 -26.22
N GLN A 254 12.77 -14.83 -25.00
CA GLN A 254 13.33 -16.02 -24.36
C GLN A 254 12.31 -17.17 -24.29
N LYS A 255 12.61 -18.32 -24.92
CA LYS A 255 11.72 -19.52 -24.92
C LYS A 255 11.23 -19.96 -23.53
N ARG A 256 11.99 -19.72 -22.45
CA ARG A 256 11.59 -20.00 -21.05
C ARG A 256 10.66 -18.93 -20.45
N GLY A 257 10.76 -17.67 -20.89
CA GLY A 257 9.90 -16.57 -20.43
C GLY A 257 8.50 -16.61 -21.04
N GLN A 258 8.37 -17.14 -22.26
CA GLN A 258 7.10 -17.20 -22.97
C GLN A 258 6.02 -18.00 -22.22
N ALA A 259 6.39 -19.13 -21.58
CA ALA A 259 5.47 -19.92 -20.74
C ALA A 259 5.00 -19.16 -19.48
N ILE A 260 5.81 -18.25 -18.94
CA ILE A 260 5.45 -17.43 -17.78
C ILE A 260 4.46 -16.33 -18.18
N VAL A 261 4.70 -15.68 -19.32
CA VAL A 261 3.79 -14.69 -19.91
C VAL A 261 2.44 -15.33 -20.23
N GLU A 262 2.45 -16.50 -20.89
CA GLU A 262 1.23 -17.25 -21.19
C GLU A 262 0.48 -17.64 -19.92
N LYS A 263 1.14 -18.10 -18.85
CA LYS A 263 0.48 -18.40 -17.57
C LYS A 263 -0.18 -17.16 -16.93
N HIS A 264 0.44 -15.99 -17.04
CA HIS A 264 -0.10 -14.73 -16.52
C HIS A 264 -1.24 -14.19 -17.39
N GLU A 265 -1.14 -14.30 -18.71
CA GLU A 265 -2.20 -13.94 -19.67
C GLU A 265 -3.39 -14.93 -19.58
N ILE A 266 -3.16 -16.23 -19.35
CA ILE A 266 -4.20 -17.25 -19.14
C ILE A 266 -4.99 -16.98 -17.86
N ARG A 267 -4.36 -16.47 -16.79
CA ARG A 267 -5.08 -16.02 -15.58
C ARG A 267 -6.04 -14.87 -15.87
N ARG A 268 -5.79 -14.02 -16.89
CA ARG A 268 -6.73 -12.98 -17.33
C ARG A 268 -7.96 -13.53 -18.06
N GLY A 269 -7.83 -14.68 -18.72
CA GLY A 269 -8.91 -15.29 -19.52
C GLY A 269 -9.76 -16.31 -18.77
N LYS A 270 -9.33 -16.77 -17.60
CA LYS A 270 -10.03 -17.82 -16.85
C LYS A 270 -10.86 -17.22 -15.70
N ARG A 271 -12.16 -17.03 -15.96
CA ARG A 271 -13.22 -17.19 -14.94
C ARG A 271 -13.20 -18.63 -14.45
N MET A 272 -12.22 -19.01 -13.64
CA MET A 272 -12.31 -20.23 -12.86
C MET A 272 -13.18 -19.91 -11.66
N ARG A 273 -14.43 -20.37 -11.72
CA ARG A 273 -15.26 -20.53 -10.52
C ARG A 273 -14.58 -21.60 -9.65
N VAL A 274 -14.28 -21.22 -8.42
CA VAL A 274 -14.27 -22.12 -7.27
C VAL A 274 -15.37 -21.60 -6.35
#